data_AF-A0AAV5ZFY3-F1
#
_entry.id   AF-A0AAV5ZFY3-F1
#
_cell.length_a   1.000
_cell.length_b   1.000
_cell.length_c   1.000
_cell.angle_alpha   90.00
_cell.angle_beta   90.00
_cell.angle_gamma   90.00
#
_symmetry.space_group_name_H-M   'P 1'
#
loop_
_entity.id
_entity.type
_entity.pdbx_description
1 polymer ?
#
loop_
_entity_poly.entity_id
_entity_poly.type
_entity_poly.pdbx_seq_one_letter_code
_entity_poly.pdbx_strand_id
1 'polypeptide(L)'
;MSHRVAWGAVVAIVILAAVIGGKAPTSAPLVPDLVHAQGNYKYTGAASCGSSSCHGSNKPKAEFPKMNENIIWTQKDKHAKAYATLTNEKLKSGVSPAKIAQNLKIAKAETSSKCLVCHAVDVKPEQRGPKFDISEGVHCDGCHGPAEKWLEPHAEKGWTHEQSVKLGMYDTKSFLLRAEKCVSCHLAIEHEMVAAGHPDLLAFELDTFSATMPPHWRDKGTWAGTKAWATGQLISLREAAKQLGDRAAGNASGT
;
A
#
# COMPACT_ATOMS: atom_id res chain seq x y z
N MET A 1 32.62 -32.00 -21.32
CA MET A 1 31.22 -31.89 -20.82
C MET A 1 31.12 -31.88 -19.27
N SER A 2 32.19 -32.06 -18.49
CA SER A 2 32.09 -32.15 -17.01
C SER A 2 32.13 -30.82 -16.25
N HIS A 3 32.65 -29.73 -16.83
CA HIS A 3 32.79 -28.45 -16.12
C HIS A 3 31.47 -27.65 -15.98
N ARG A 4 30.51 -27.84 -16.91
CA ARG A 4 29.21 -27.14 -16.89
C ARG A 4 28.25 -27.71 -15.85
N VAL A 5 28.31 -29.02 -15.62
CA VAL A 5 27.49 -29.72 -14.61
C VAL A 5 27.99 -29.40 -13.19
N ALA A 6 29.31 -29.32 -13.01
CA ALA A 6 29.92 -28.94 -11.74
C ALA A 6 29.54 -27.50 -11.30
N TRP A 7 29.49 -26.55 -12.24
CA TRP A 7 29.07 -25.18 -11.93
C TRP A 7 27.57 -25.07 -11.59
N GLY A 8 26.71 -25.83 -12.28
CA GLY A 8 25.28 -25.88 -11.97
C GLY A 8 24.98 -26.44 -10.57
N ALA A 9 25.73 -27.47 -10.15
CA ALA A 9 25.59 -28.06 -8.83
C ALA A 9 26.09 -27.12 -7.71
N VAL A 10 27.19 -26.39 -7.92
CA VAL A 10 27.72 -25.45 -6.93
C VAL A 10 26.80 -24.24 -6.74
N VAL A 11 26.21 -23.70 -7.82
CA VAL A 11 25.24 -22.60 -7.71
C VAL A 11 23.95 -23.05 -7.00
N ALA A 12 23.47 -24.26 -7.28
CA ALA A 12 22.29 -24.80 -6.60
C ALA A 12 22.53 -25.04 -5.09
N ILE A 13 23.72 -25.48 -4.70
CA ILE A 13 24.09 -25.73 -3.29
C ILE A 13 24.29 -24.40 -2.52
N VAL A 14 24.83 -23.36 -3.16
CA VAL A 14 24.96 -22.03 -2.54
C VAL A 14 23.59 -21.37 -2.34
N ILE A 15 22.64 -21.56 -3.27
CA ILE A 15 21.27 -21.09 -3.11
C ILE A 15 20.56 -21.85 -1.98
N LEU A 16 20.75 -23.18 -1.88
CA LEU A 16 20.16 -23.97 -0.78
C LEU A 16 20.75 -23.60 0.59
N ALA A 17 22.06 -23.37 0.68
CA ALA A 17 22.73 -23.00 1.93
C ALA A 17 22.33 -21.60 2.42
N ALA A 18 22.07 -20.66 1.52
CA ALA A 18 21.55 -19.33 1.86
C ALA A 18 20.09 -19.38 2.38
N VAL A 19 19.29 -20.35 1.92
CA VAL A 19 17.90 -20.57 2.38
C VAL A 19 17.84 -21.27 3.75
N ILE A 20 18.83 -22.10 4.09
CA ILE A 20 18.81 -22.92 5.32
C ILE A 20 19.60 -22.26 6.47
N GLY A 21 20.66 -21.50 6.19
CA GLY A 21 21.58 -20.96 7.22
C GLY A 21 21.50 -19.45 7.47
N GLY A 22 20.85 -18.69 6.59
CA GLY A 22 20.69 -17.26 6.79
C GLY A 22 19.60 -17.00 7.81
N LYS A 23 19.96 -16.47 9.00
CA LYS A 23 19.03 -15.60 9.73
C LYS A 23 18.77 -14.41 8.80
N ALA A 24 17.74 -14.54 7.95
CA ALA A 24 17.20 -13.42 7.22
C ALA A 24 16.98 -12.31 8.25
N PRO A 25 17.43 -11.07 8.00
CA PRO A 25 16.94 -9.97 8.81
C PRO A 25 15.43 -10.10 8.77
N THR A 26 14.84 -10.35 9.94
CA THR A 26 13.40 -10.35 10.10
C THR A 26 12.96 -8.95 9.73
N SER A 27 12.64 -8.74 8.45
CA SER A 27 11.74 -7.67 8.06
C SER A 27 10.52 -7.94 8.90
N ALA A 28 10.30 -7.12 9.92
CA ALA A 28 9.14 -7.22 10.78
C ALA A 28 7.92 -7.46 9.88
N PRO A 29 7.01 -8.37 10.25
CA PRO A 29 5.78 -8.55 9.50
C PRO A 29 5.19 -7.16 9.21
N LEU A 30 4.66 -6.97 8.00
CA LEU A 30 3.62 -5.96 7.85
C LEU A 30 2.50 -6.45 8.74
N VAL A 31 2.49 -6.00 10.00
CA VAL A 31 1.38 -6.24 10.91
C VAL A 31 0.21 -5.54 10.23
N PRO A 32 -0.89 -6.25 9.92
CA PRO A 32 -2.08 -5.63 9.31
C PRO A 32 -2.55 -4.40 10.11
N ASP A 33 -2.35 -4.41 11.44
CA ASP A 33 -2.67 -3.28 12.32
C ASP A 33 -1.81 -2.02 12.12
N LEU A 34 -0.78 -2.05 11.26
CA LEU A 34 0.20 -0.96 11.11
C LEU A 34 0.41 -0.47 9.67
N VAL A 35 -0.45 -0.85 8.70
CA VAL A 35 -0.36 -0.35 7.31
C VAL A 35 -0.28 1.17 7.25
N HIS A 36 -1.00 1.84 8.17
CA HIS A 36 -1.06 3.28 8.34
C HIS A 36 -0.48 3.77 9.66
N ALA A 37 0.29 2.99 10.41
CA ALA A 37 0.87 3.43 11.68
C ALA A 37 2.37 3.64 11.54
N GLN A 38 2.75 4.75 10.91
CA GLN A 38 4.16 5.12 10.76
C GLN A 38 4.57 6.13 11.83
N GLY A 39 5.11 5.61 12.94
CA GLY A 39 5.55 6.44 14.05
C GLY A 39 4.40 7.18 14.77
N ASN A 40 4.76 8.17 15.59
CA ASN A 40 3.83 8.92 16.42
C ASN A 40 3.43 10.28 15.78
N TYR A 41 3.38 10.34 14.45
CA TYR A 41 3.04 11.55 13.72
C TYR A 41 1.58 11.58 13.26
N LYS A 42 1.10 12.79 12.98
CA LYS A 42 -0.26 13.03 12.51
C LYS A 42 -0.41 12.88 11.00
N TYR A 43 -1.51 12.24 10.61
CA TYR A 43 -2.05 12.16 9.27
C TYR A 43 -2.90 13.39 9.00
N THR A 44 -2.57 14.16 7.98
CA THR A 44 -3.08 15.52 7.76
C THR A 44 -4.32 15.60 6.89
N GLY A 45 -4.67 14.53 6.16
CA GLY A 45 -5.82 14.49 5.25
C GLY A 45 -5.51 15.04 3.85
N ALA A 46 -6.29 14.63 2.84
CA ALA A 46 -6.10 15.03 1.45
C ALA A 46 -6.23 16.55 1.25
N ALA A 47 -7.10 17.19 2.01
CA ALA A 47 -7.31 18.64 1.99
C ALA A 47 -6.06 19.45 2.36
N SER A 48 -5.09 18.86 3.06
CA SER A 48 -3.80 19.50 3.35
C SER A 48 -2.89 19.59 2.12
N CYS A 49 -3.11 18.74 1.12
CA CYS A 49 -2.35 18.71 -0.13
C CYS A 49 -3.03 19.50 -1.27
N GLY A 50 -4.37 19.60 -1.23
CA GLY A 50 -5.21 19.98 -2.38
C GLY A 50 -5.42 21.46 -2.66
N SER A 51 -4.65 22.39 -2.08
CA SER A 51 -4.79 23.81 -2.47
C SER A 51 -4.26 24.06 -3.89
N SER A 52 -4.74 25.11 -4.54
CA SER A 52 -4.34 25.47 -5.92
C SER A 52 -2.86 25.86 -6.05
N SER A 53 -2.25 26.35 -4.97
CA SER A 53 -0.81 26.63 -4.90
C SER A 53 0.03 25.38 -4.61
N CYS A 54 -0.59 24.29 -4.14
CA CYS A 54 0.02 23.01 -3.86
C CYS A 54 -0.39 21.98 -4.93
N HIS A 55 -0.92 20.83 -4.56
CA HIS A 55 -1.21 19.71 -5.47
C HIS A 55 -2.64 19.73 -6.05
N GLY A 56 -3.37 20.85 -5.93
CA GLY A 56 -4.74 21.03 -6.41
C GLY A 56 -4.91 22.07 -7.53
N SER A 57 -3.87 22.36 -8.30
CA SER A 57 -3.94 23.26 -9.45
C SER A 57 -4.77 22.66 -10.60
N ASN A 58 -5.71 23.45 -11.14
CA ASN A 58 -6.43 23.09 -12.37
C ASN A 58 -5.59 23.24 -13.64
N LYS A 59 -4.41 23.85 -13.55
CA LYS A 59 -3.43 24.00 -14.64
C LYS A 59 -2.17 23.22 -14.28
N PRO A 60 -2.00 22.00 -14.82
CA PRO A 60 -0.83 21.20 -14.51
C PRO A 60 0.44 21.85 -15.04
N LYS A 61 1.55 21.74 -14.29
CA LYS A 61 2.89 22.15 -14.75
C LYS A 61 3.38 21.26 -15.89
N ALA A 62 4.32 21.79 -16.67
CA ALA A 62 4.98 21.03 -17.74
C ALA A 62 5.78 19.84 -17.15
N GLU A 63 6.55 20.08 -16.09
CA GLU A 63 7.33 19.06 -15.39
C GLU A 63 6.65 18.58 -14.11
N PHE A 64 7.09 17.42 -13.61
CA PHE A 64 6.65 16.88 -12.33
C PHE A 64 7.34 17.59 -11.14
N PRO A 65 6.64 17.78 -10.01
CA PRO A 65 5.22 17.49 -9.79
C PRO A 65 4.33 18.39 -10.65
N LYS A 66 3.26 17.79 -11.19
CA LYS A 66 2.30 18.45 -12.08
C LYS A 66 1.44 19.46 -11.32
N MET A 67 1.43 19.42 -9.98
CA MET A 67 0.63 20.28 -9.10
C MET A 67 -0.87 20.04 -9.19
N ASN A 68 -1.32 18.96 -9.83
CA ASN A 68 -2.72 18.59 -9.95
C ASN A 68 -3.01 17.17 -9.44
N GLU A 69 -2.08 16.60 -8.66
CA GLU A 69 -2.14 15.23 -8.17
C GLU A 69 -3.41 14.98 -7.34
N ASN A 70 -3.81 15.94 -6.50
CA ASN A 70 -5.03 15.84 -5.70
C ASN A 70 -6.30 15.80 -6.57
N ILE A 71 -6.32 16.52 -7.69
CA ILE A 71 -7.43 16.47 -8.65
C ILE A 71 -7.49 15.10 -9.34
N ILE A 72 -6.34 14.56 -9.75
CA ILE A 72 -6.27 13.22 -10.37
C ILE A 72 -6.76 12.16 -9.38
N TRP A 73 -6.27 12.22 -8.14
CA TRP A 73 -6.70 11.33 -7.06
C TRP A 73 -8.22 11.40 -6.83
N THR A 74 -8.75 12.60 -6.54
CA THR A 74 -10.16 12.79 -6.20
C THR A 74 -11.10 12.32 -7.34
N GLN A 75 -10.75 12.60 -8.59
CA GLN A 75 -11.66 12.39 -9.71
C GLN A 75 -11.53 11.01 -10.36
N LYS A 76 -10.32 10.45 -10.40
CA LYS A 76 -10.01 9.29 -11.23
C LYS A 76 -9.52 8.08 -10.44
N ASP A 77 -8.92 8.30 -9.27
CA ASP A 77 -8.36 7.21 -8.47
C ASP A 77 -9.47 6.49 -7.71
N LYS A 78 -9.40 5.16 -7.68
CA LYS A 78 -10.33 4.30 -6.93
C LYS A 78 -10.09 4.40 -5.43
N HIS A 79 -8.88 4.77 -5.01
CA HIS A 79 -8.51 4.96 -3.60
C HIS A 79 -9.36 6.05 -2.93
N ALA A 80 -9.66 7.15 -3.63
CA ALA A 80 -10.55 8.21 -3.15
C ALA A 80 -12.02 7.76 -2.94
N LYS A 81 -12.40 6.61 -3.50
CA LYS A 81 -13.74 6.02 -3.39
C LYS A 81 -13.79 4.82 -2.46
N ALA A 82 -12.66 4.44 -1.86
CA ALA A 82 -12.54 3.20 -1.11
C ALA A 82 -13.45 3.17 0.12
N TYR A 83 -13.56 4.27 0.88
CA TYR A 83 -14.47 4.34 2.02
C TYR A 83 -15.94 4.21 1.58
N ALA A 84 -16.30 4.88 0.47
CA ALA A 84 -17.65 4.85 -0.05
C ALA A 84 -18.11 3.43 -0.43
N THR A 85 -17.20 2.51 -0.78
CA THR A 85 -17.58 1.12 -1.05
C THR A 85 -18.00 0.35 0.19
N LEU A 86 -17.74 0.86 1.41
CA LEU A 86 -18.23 0.27 2.66
C LEU A 86 -19.66 0.73 3.00
N THR A 87 -20.08 1.88 2.47
CA THR A 87 -21.37 2.51 2.80
C THR A 87 -22.38 2.47 1.66
N ASN A 88 -21.94 2.17 0.43
CA ASN A 88 -22.78 2.22 -0.76
C ASN A 88 -22.80 0.88 -1.52
N GLU A 89 -23.89 0.13 -1.31
CA GLU A 89 -24.20 -1.15 -1.95
C GLU A 89 -24.22 -1.10 -3.49
N LYS A 90 -24.38 0.09 -4.10
CA LYS A 90 -24.47 0.24 -5.56
C LYS A 90 -23.12 0.48 -6.25
N LEU A 91 -22.06 0.79 -5.51
CA LEU A 91 -20.76 1.12 -6.10
C LEU A 91 -20.05 -0.07 -6.75
N LYS A 92 -20.48 -1.30 -6.45
CA LYS A 92 -19.95 -2.52 -7.06
C LYS A 92 -21.11 -3.44 -7.44
N SER A 93 -21.21 -3.81 -8.70
CA SER A 93 -22.15 -4.82 -9.15
C SER A 93 -21.83 -6.17 -8.49
N GLY A 94 -22.69 -6.61 -7.57
CA GLY A 94 -22.62 -7.95 -6.97
C GLY A 94 -21.79 -8.09 -5.69
N VAL A 95 -21.31 -7.00 -5.08
CA VAL A 95 -20.59 -7.04 -3.80
C VAL A 95 -21.34 -6.21 -2.77
N SER A 96 -21.75 -6.84 -1.67
CA SER A 96 -22.49 -6.17 -0.58
C SER A 96 -21.61 -6.05 0.67
N PRO A 97 -21.12 -4.84 1.03
CA PRO A 97 -20.35 -4.65 2.26
C PRO A 97 -21.16 -5.02 3.51
N ALA A 98 -22.47 -4.76 3.53
CA ALA A 98 -23.33 -5.16 4.64
C ALA A 98 -23.42 -6.69 4.77
N LYS A 99 -23.50 -7.43 3.65
CA LYS A 99 -23.53 -8.89 3.69
C LYS A 99 -22.21 -9.49 4.17
N ILE A 100 -21.09 -8.93 3.71
CA ILE A 100 -19.75 -9.34 4.15
C ILE A 100 -19.60 -9.09 5.65
N ALA A 101 -19.97 -7.90 6.13
CA ALA A 101 -19.93 -7.56 7.55
C ALA A 101 -20.81 -8.51 8.39
N GLN A 102 -22.03 -8.81 7.93
CA GLN A 102 -22.91 -9.77 8.59
C GLN A 102 -22.27 -11.16 8.69
N ASN A 103 -21.69 -11.68 7.61
CA ASN A 103 -21.03 -12.98 7.58
C ASN A 103 -19.82 -13.02 8.52
N LEU A 104 -19.12 -11.89 8.69
CA LEU A 104 -18.01 -11.71 9.63
C LEU A 104 -18.44 -11.34 11.06
N LYS A 105 -19.75 -11.24 11.33
CA LYS A 105 -20.31 -10.79 12.62
C LYS A 105 -19.82 -9.40 13.05
N ILE A 106 -19.59 -8.53 12.07
CA ILE A 106 -19.23 -7.13 12.24
C ILE A 106 -20.52 -6.29 12.12
N ALA A 107 -20.75 -5.39 13.07
CA ALA A 107 -21.96 -4.56 13.08
C ALA A 107 -22.07 -3.64 11.86
N LYS A 108 -20.96 -2.96 11.51
CA LYS A 108 -20.86 -2.01 10.41
C LYS A 108 -19.47 -2.06 9.80
N ALA A 109 -19.38 -2.16 8.47
CA ALA A 109 -18.10 -2.26 7.78
C ALA A 109 -17.31 -0.95 7.90
N GLU A 110 -17.98 0.19 7.75
CA GLU A 110 -17.42 1.54 7.77
C GLU A 110 -16.89 2.00 9.13
N THR A 111 -17.09 1.23 10.18
CA THR A 111 -16.53 1.50 11.52
C THR A 111 -15.61 0.41 12.02
N SER A 112 -15.37 -0.64 11.23
CA SER A 112 -14.52 -1.76 11.63
C SER A 112 -13.11 -1.57 11.10
N SER A 113 -12.11 -1.60 11.97
CA SER A 113 -10.70 -1.58 11.55
C SER A 113 -10.36 -2.72 10.57
N LYS A 114 -11.05 -3.86 10.69
CA LYS A 114 -10.92 -5.00 9.76
C LYS A 114 -11.26 -4.62 8.31
N CYS A 115 -12.15 -3.65 8.08
CA CYS A 115 -12.47 -3.13 6.75
C CYS A 115 -11.69 -1.84 6.45
N LEU A 116 -11.58 -0.94 7.42
CA LEU A 116 -10.96 0.37 7.26
C LEU A 116 -9.47 0.29 6.96
N VAL A 117 -8.76 -0.75 7.42
CA VAL A 117 -7.33 -0.96 7.13
C VAL A 117 -6.98 -0.90 5.63
N CYS A 118 -7.92 -1.26 4.74
CA CYS A 118 -7.74 -1.19 3.29
C CYS A 118 -8.59 -0.11 2.62
N HIS A 119 -9.70 0.31 3.25
CA HIS A 119 -10.69 1.19 2.66
C HIS A 119 -10.59 2.65 3.11
N ALA A 120 -9.77 2.94 4.11
CA ALA A 120 -9.47 4.27 4.58
C ALA A 120 -8.06 4.34 5.18
N VAL A 121 -7.60 5.54 5.50
CA VAL A 121 -6.42 5.69 6.37
C VAL A 121 -6.87 5.49 7.82
N ASP A 122 -6.92 4.24 8.28
CA ASP A 122 -7.35 3.93 9.66
C ASP A 122 -6.22 4.15 10.67
N VAL A 123 -6.25 5.29 11.35
CA VAL A 123 -5.28 5.67 12.40
C VAL A 123 -6.00 6.10 13.66
N LYS A 124 -5.30 6.01 14.80
CA LYS A 124 -5.86 6.37 16.10
C LYS A 124 -6.29 7.84 16.11
N PRO A 125 -7.33 8.22 16.88
CA PRO A 125 -7.82 9.60 16.94
C PRO A 125 -6.73 10.64 17.21
N GLU A 126 -5.73 10.31 18.04
CA GLU A 126 -4.63 11.21 18.41
C GLU A 126 -3.67 11.48 17.25
N GLN A 127 -3.63 10.58 16.27
CA GLN A 127 -2.83 10.68 15.05
C GLN A 127 -3.60 11.39 13.91
N ARG A 128 -4.83 11.85 14.13
CA ARG A 128 -5.61 12.56 13.13
C ARG A 128 -5.31 14.05 13.21
N GLY A 129 -4.86 14.63 12.11
CA GLY A 129 -4.61 16.05 11.95
C GLY A 129 -5.91 16.85 11.80
N PRO A 130 -5.85 18.19 11.83
CA PRO A 130 -7.06 19.04 11.84
C PRO A 130 -7.95 18.91 10.60
N LYS A 131 -7.37 18.55 9.45
CA LYS A 131 -8.10 18.36 8.18
C LYS A 131 -8.28 16.88 7.81
N PHE A 132 -8.00 15.97 8.74
CA PHE A 132 -8.17 14.55 8.50
C PHE A 132 -9.65 14.19 8.44
N ASP A 133 -10.04 13.47 7.40
CA ASP A 133 -11.37 12.88 7.26
C ASP A 133 -11.24 11.44 6.77
N ILE A 134 -11.73 10.49 7.58
CA ILE A 134 -11.67 9.06 7.25
C ILE A 134 -12.49 8.71 6.00
N SER A 135 -13.50 9.53 5.67
CA SER A 135 -14.36 9.34 4.51
C SER A 135 -13.69 9.64 3.18
N GLU A 136 -12.51 10.29 3.20
CA GLU A 136 -11.65 10.49 2.03
C GLU A 136 -11.11 9.16 1.45
N GLY A 137 -11.27 8.05 2.17
CA GLY A 137 -10.74 6.75 1.77
C GLY A 137 -9.23 6.68 1.90
N VAL A 138 -8.56 6.04 0.94
CA VAL A 138 -7.09 5.97 0.93
C VAL A 138 -6.56 7.25 0.28
N HIS A 139 -6.32 8.26 1.11
CA HIS A 139 -5.82 9.57 0.69
C HIS A 139 -4.28 9.62 0.65
N CYS A 140 -3.73 10.81 0.36
CA CYS A 140 -2.30 11.05 0.15
C CYS A 140 -1.40 10.41 1.22
N ASP A 141 -1.71 10.60 2.49
CA ASP A 141 -0.93 10.09 3.63
C ASP A 141 -1.00 8.55 3.76
N GLY A 142 -2.00 7.88 3.16
CA GLY A 142 -2.06 6.43 3.11
C GLY A 142 -0.85 5.84 2.37
N CYS A 143 -0.47 6.48 1.26
CA CYS A 143 0.70 6.13 0.46
C CYS A 143 1.98 6.84 0.92
N HIS A 144 1.91 8.15 1.17
CA HIS A 144 3.06 9.00 1.49
C HIS A 144 3.44 9.04 2.98
N GLY A 145 2.66 8.40 3.85
CA GLY A 145 2.87 8.45 5.29
C GLY A 145 2.36 9.75 5.94
N PRO A 146 2.51 9.88 7.27
CA PRO A 146 1.96 10.99 8.04
C PRO A 146 2.69 12.29 7.73
N ALA A 147 1.96 13.30 7.27
CA ALA A 147 2.58 14.52 6.77
C ALA A 147 2.96 15.55 7.85
N GLU A 148 2.67 15.31 9.13
CA GLU A 148 2.85 16.30 10.21
C GLU A 148 4.21 17.03 10.16
N LYS A 149 5.32 16.31 9.96
CA LYS A 149 6.66 16.88 10.03
C LYS A 149 7.24 17.29 8.68
N TRP A 150 6.72 16.79 7.56
CA TRP A 150 7.26 17.10 6.23
C TRP A 150 6.34 17.97 5.36
N LEU A 151 5.07 18.16 5.74
CA LEU A 151 4.09 18.92 4.95
C LEU A 151 4.52 20.38 4.73
N GLU A 152 5.00 21.08 5.75
CA GLU A 152 5.47 22.46 5.56
C GLU A 152 6.83 22.52 4.86
N PRO A 153 7.88 21.83 5.34
CA PRO A 153 9.20 22.01 4.76
C PRO A 153 9.33 21.46 3.33
N HIS A 154 8.50 20.50 2.90
CA HIS A 154 8.58 20.00 1.51
C HIS A 154 8.24 21.05 0.45
N ALA A 155 7.53 22.11 0.83
CA ALA A 155 7.21 23.21 -0.06
C ALA A 155 8.37 24.24 -0.14
N GLU A 156 9.37 24.14 0.73
CA GLU A 156 10.50 25.07 0.76
C GLU A 156 11.41 24.91 -0.46
N LYS A 157 11.96 26.04 -0.91
CA LYS A 157 12.89 26.04 -2.04
C LYS A 157 14.16 25.27 -1.68
N GLY A 158 14.50 24.28 -2.49
CA GLY A 158 15.69 23.45 -2.30
C GLY A 158 15.49 22.26 -1.36
N TRP A 159 14.27 22.07 -0.84
CA TRP A 159 13.94 20.88 -0.07
C TRP A 159 14.00 19.63 -0.95
N THR A 160 14.54 18.55 -0.38
CA THR A 160 14.77 17.28 -1.07
C THR A 160 13.83 16.20 -0.56
N HIS A 161 13.57 15.20 -1.41
CA HIS A 161 12.75 14.05 -1.05
C HIS A 161 13.31 13.31 0.16
N GLU A 162 14.63 13.16 0.20
CA GLU A 162 15.37 12.47 1.24
C GLU A 162 15.21 13.16 2.60
N GLN A 163 15.08 14.49 2.62
CA GLN A 163 14.75 15.24 3.84
C GLN A 163 13.31 14.97 4.31
N SER A 164 12.33 14.90 3.40
CA SER A 164 10.96 14.50 3.77
C SER A 164 10.92 13.08 4.35
N VAL A 165 11.66 12.13 3.76
CA VAL A 165 11.74 10.74 4.25
C VAL A 165 12.33 10.69 5.66
N LYS A 166 13.36 11.48 5.96
CA LYS A 166 13.92 11.60 7.32
C LYS A 166 12.92 12.16 8.34
N LEU A 167 11.93 12.92 7.88
CA LEU A 167 10.85 13.47 8.71
C LEU A 167 9.58 12.60 8.70
N GLY A 168 9.65 11.35 8.23
CA GLY A 168 8.55 10.39 8.32
C GLY A 168 7.72 10.22 7.05
N MET A 169 8.10 10.83 5.92
CA MET A 169 7.50 10.49 4.63
C MET A 169 7.84 9.04 4.26
N TYR A 170 6.83 8.27 3.86
CA TYR A 170 7.05 6.96 3.26
C TYR A 170 7.62 7.11 1.85
N ASP A 171 8.75 6.44 1.59
CA ASP A 171 9.44 6.56 0.32
C ASP A 171 8.79 5.72 -0.78
N THR A 172 7.75 6.27 -1.39
CA THR A 172 7.07 5.66 -2.55
C THR A 172 7.90 5.73 -3.84
N LYS A 173 9.08 6.36 -3.87
CA LYS A 173 9.98 6.31 -5.04
C LYS A 173 10.80 5.02 -5.08
N SER A 174 11.03 4.41 -3.92
CA SER A 174 11.57 3.05 -3.85
C SER A 174 10.51 2.06 -4.33
N PHE A 175 10.79 1.34 -5.41
CA PHE A 175 9.88 0.28 -5.89
C PHE A 175 9.64 -0.79 -4.83
N LEU A 176 10.63 -1.07 -3.99
CA LEU A 176 10.50 -2.03 -2.89
C LEU A 176 9.47 -1.56 -1.88
N LEU A 177 9.63 -0.35 -1.36
CA LEU A 177 8.72 0.20 -0.36
C LEU A 177 7.33 0.46 -0.96
N ARG A 178 7.25 0.98 -2.20
CA ARG A 178 5.97 1.11 -2.90
C ARG A 178 5.25 -0.24 -3.01
N ALA A 179 5.96 -1.29 -3.42
CA ALA A 179 5.38 -2.63 -3.51
C ALA A 179 4.85 -3.10 -2.16
N GLU A 180 5.63 -2.95 -1.09
CA GLU A 180 5.24 -3.29 0.28
C GLU A 180 3.96 -2.56 0.72
N LYS A 181 3.85 -1.27 0.41
CA LYS A 181 2.66 -0.47 0.69
C LYS A 181 1.44 -0.91 -0.10
N CYS A 182 1.59 -1.32 -1.34
CA CYS A 182 0.46 -1.80 -2.14
C CYS A 182 -0.04 -3.16 -1.65
N VAL A 183 0.87 -4.11 -1.43
CA VAL A 183 0.50 -5.49 -1.07
C VAL A 183 -0.07 -5.61 0.33
N SER A 184 0.20 -4.63 1.22
CA SER A 184 -0.39 -4.58 2.55
C SER A 184 -1.92 -4.48 2.54
N CYS A 185 -2.52 -4.07 1.41
CA CYS A 185 -3.97 -4.07 1.21
C CYS A 185 -4.40 -5.00 0.06
N HIS A 186 -3.60 -5.07 -1.01
CA HIS A 186 -3.98 -5.78 -2.23
C HIS A 186 -3.70 -7.28 -2.22
N LEU A 187 -2.81 -7.77 -1.35
CA LEU A 187 -2.52 -9.21 -1.22
C LEU A 187 -2.76 -9.74 0.19
N ALA A 188 -2.71 -8.89 1.23
CA ALA A 188 -2.92 -9.28 2.62
C ALA A 188 -4.43 -9.33 3.00
N ILE A 189 -5.26 -9.98 2.17
CA ILE A 189 -6.68 -10.18 2.47
C ILE A 189 -6.85 -11.52 3.19
N GLU A 190 -7.46 -11.48 4.37
CA GLU A 190 -7.71 -12.69 5.16
C GLU A 190 -8.68 -13.64 4.44
N HIS A 191 -8.39 -14.94 4.51
CA HIS A 191 -9.24 -15.97 3.91
C HIS A 191 -10.70 -15.91 4.41
N GLU A 192 -10.91 -15.54 5.68
CA GLU A 192 -12.26 -15.36 6.24
C GLU A 192 -13.04 -14.22 5.57
N MET A 193 -12.37 -13.13 5.19
CA MET A 193 -13.02 -12.04 4.45
C MET A 193 -13.48 -12.53 3.07
N VAL A 194 -12.61 -13.26 2.36
CA VAL A 194 -12.93 -13.85 1.04
C VAL A 194 -14.09 -14.84 1.18
N ALA A 195 -14.03 -15.74 2.18
CA ALA A 195 -15.11 -16.67 2.48
C ALA A 195 -16.44 -15.97 2.84
N ALA A 196 -16.37 -14.78 3.44
CA ALA A 196 -17.53 -13.93 3.72
C ALA A 196 -18.09 -13.19 2.49
N GLY A 197 -17.44 -13.30 1.32
CA GLY A 197 -17.87 -12.68 0.07
C GLY A 197 -17.07 -11.44 -0.34
N HIS A 198 -15.97 -11.13 0.34
CA HIS A 198 -15.05 -10.09 -0.09
C HIS A 198 -14.45 -10.46 -1.46
N PRO A 199 -14.38 -9.53 -2.43
CA PRO A 199 -13.76 -9.80 -3.72
C PRO A 199 -12.35 -10.31 -3.54
N ASP A 200 -12.04 -11.38 -4.24
CA ASP A 200 -10.68 -11.86 -4.27
C ASP A 200 -9.82 -10.91 -5.12
N LEU A 201 -8.85 -10.24 -4.49
CA LEU A 201 -7.89 -9.37 -5.16
C LEU A 201 -6.56 -10.08 -5.49
N LEU A 202 -6.50 -11.43 -5.43
CA LEU A 202 -5.30 -12.25 -5.69
C LEU A 202 -4.55 -11.90 -7.01
N ALA A 203 -5.19 -11.20 -7.95
CA ALA A 203 -4.59 -10.75 -9.20
C ALA A 203 -3.81 -9.42 -9.11
N PHE A 204 -3.18 -9.08 -7.98
CA PHE A 204 -2.36 -7.87 -7.90
C PHE A 204 -0.98 -8.07 -8.57
N GLU A 205 -0.67 -7.21 -9.53
CA GLU A 205 0.65 -7.09 -10.15
C GLU A 205 1.06 -5.62 -10.17
N LEU A 206 2.22 -5.30 -9.58
CA LEU A 206 2.59 -3.92 -9.26
C LEU A 206 2.68 -3.01 -10.49
N ASP A 207 3.30 -3.47 -11.58
CA ASP A 207 3.48 -2.63 -12.79
C ASP A 207 2.14 -2.33 -13.45
N THR A 208 1.34 -3.38 -13.69
CA THR A 208 0.00 -3.29 -14.30
C THR A 208 -0.93 -2.41 -13.48
N PHE A 209 -0.97 -2.58 -12.16
CA PHE A 209 -1.82 -1.77 -11.29
C PHE A 209 -1.32 -0.33 -11.16
N SER A 210 0.00 -0.12 -11.15
CA SER A 210 0.61 1.23 -11.21
C SER A 210 0.28 1.95 -12.51
N ALA A 211 0.23 1.23 -13.64
CA ALA A 211 -0.13 1.78 -14.94
C ALA A 211 -1.64 2.02 -15.11
N THR A 212 -2.48 1.19 -14.47
CA THR A 212 -3.95 1.29 -14.55
C THR A 212 -4.50 2.34 -13.59
N MET A 213 -3.81 2.59 -12.48
CA MET A 213 -4.09 3.72 -11.61
C MET A 213 -3.76 5.02 -12.35
N PRO A 214 -4.63 6.04 -12.33
CA PRO A 214 -4.34 7.32 -12.99
C PRO A 214 -3.03 7.91 -12.46
N PRO A 215 -1.95 7.94 -13.26
CA PRO A 215 -0.64 8.29 -12.75
C PRO A 215 -0.62 9.76 -12.38
N HIS A 216 -0.31 10.02 -11.11
CA HIS A 216 -0.06 11.35 -10.55
C HIS A 216 1.36 11.44 -9.97
N TRP A 217 2.26 10.58 -10.46
CA TRP A 217 3.70 10.58 -10.20
C TRP A 217 4.45 10.31 -11.51
N ARG A 218 5.78 10.40 -11.47
CA ARG A 218 6.65 9.99 -12.57
C ARG A 218 7.81 9.16 -12.03
N ASP A 219 7.90 7.93 -12.52
CA ASP A 219 9.07 7.10 -12.28
C ASP A 219 10.22 7.53 -13.19
N LYS A 220 11.45 7.47 -12.65
CA LYS A 220 12.66 7.88 -13.36
C LYS A 220 13.39 6.66 -13.93
N GLY A 221 13.89 6.80 -15.16
CA GLY A 221 14.74 5.83 -15.83
C GLY A 221 14.00 4.93 -16.83
N THR A 222 14.73 4.46 -17.83
CA THR A 222 14.19 3.69 -18.99
C THR A 222 13.59 2.34 -18.61
N TRP A 223 14.01 1.77 -17.48
CA TRP A 223 13.58 0.45 -17.01
C TRP A 223 12.66 0.51 -15.78
N ALA A 224 12.00 1.66 -15.56
CA ALA A 224 11.12 1.86 -14.40
C ALA A 224 10.03 0.79 -14.31
N GLY A 225 9.30 0.53 -15.40
CA GLY A 225 8.25 -0.51 -15.42
C GLY A 225 8.83 -1.91 -15.17
N THR A 226 9.95 -2.27 -15.79
CA THR A 226 10.62 -3.56 -15.52
C THR A 226 11.05 -3.71 -14.06
N LYS A 227 11.53 -2.63 -13.43
CA LYS A 227 11.88 -2.63 -12.00
C LYS A 227 10.63 -2.77 -11.13
N ALA A 228 9.55 -2.07 -11.46
CA ALA A 228 8.26 -2.19 -10.77
C ALA A 228 7.75 -3.64 -10.87
N TRP A 229 7.71 -4.20 -12.07
CA TRP A 229 7.28 -5.56 -12.33
C TRP A 229 8.12 -6.57 -11.53
N ALA A 230 9.45 -6.52 -11.67
CA ALA A 230 10.34 -7.47 -11.00
C ALA A 230 10.25 -7.40 -9.47
N THR A 231 10.15 -6.17 -8.94
CA THR A 231 9.97 -5.96 -7.49
C THR A 231 8.61 -6.45 -7.02
N GLY A 232 7.56 -6.22 -7.82
CA GLY A 232 6.22 -6.75 -7.60
C GLY A 232 6.21 -8.27 -7.49
N GLN A 233 6.84 -8.98 -8.43
CA GLN A 233 6.94 -10.46 -8.39
C GLN A 233 7.63 -10.95 -7.10
N LEU A 234 8.74 -10.31 -6.73
CA LEU A 234 9.48 -10.67 -5.52
C LEU A 234 8.63 -10.50 -4.25
N ILE A 235 7.95 -9.35 -4.14
CA ILE A 235 7.11 -9.04 -2.97
C ILE A 235 5.88 -9.94 -2.93
N SER A 236 5.21 -10.18 -4.06
CA SER A 236 4.08 -11.11 -4.13
C SER A 236 4.47 -12.52 -3.71
N LEU A 237 5.63 -13.02 -4.16
CA LEU A 237 6.16 -14.32 -3.73
C LEU A 237 6.43 -14.36 -2.22
N ARG A 238 7.06 -13.30 -1.68
CA ARG A 238 7.34 -13.18 -0.25
C ARG A 238 6.06 -13.22 0.58
N GLU A 239 5.03 -12.46 0.20
CA GLU A 239 3.77 -12.41 0.93
C GLU A 239 2.99 -13.73 0.79
N ALA A 240 3.01 -14.38 -0.37
CA ALA A 240 2.43 -15.72 -0.54
C ALA A 240 3.10 -16.75 0.37
N ALA A 241 4.44 -16.72 0.48
CA ALA A 241 5.18 -17.61 1.37
C ALA A 241 4.86 -17.37 2.85
N LYS A 242 4.73 -16.09 3.26
CA LYS A 242 4.30 -15.74 4.63
C LYS A 242 2.90 -16.25 4.94
N GLN A 243 1.94 -15.98 4.07
CA GLN A 243 0.55 -16.45 4.26
C GLN A 243 0.47 -17.98 4.34
N LEU A 244 1.27 -18.69 3.54
CA LEU A 244 1.38 -20.15 3.65
C LEU A 244 1.94 -20.57 5.01
N GLY A 245 3.01 -19.91 5.48
CA GLY A 245 3.59 -20.14 6.79
C GLY A 245 2.61 -19.90 7.94
N ASP A 246 1.88 -18.79 7.91
CA ASP A 246 0.88 -18.44 8.92
C ASP A 246 -0.26 -19.45 8.96
N ARG A 247 -0.75 -19.92 7.80
CA ARG A 247 -1.77 -20.97 7.71
C ARG A 247 -1.25 -22.31 8.23
N ALA A 248 -0.02 -22.68 7.89
CA ALA A 248 0.59 -23.91 8.38
C ALA A 248 0.78 -23.88 9.91
N ALA A 249 1.19 -22.74 10.46
CA ALA A 249 1.33 -22.55 11.90
C ALA A 249 -0.01 -22.51 12.64
N GLY A 250 -1.01 -21.81 12.10
CA GLY A 250 -2.37 -21.73 12.67
C GLY A 250 -3.10 -23.08 12.67
N ASN A 251 -2.87 -23.91 11.64
CA ASN A 251 -3.40 -25.28 11.61
C ASN A 251 -2.69 -26.20 12.62
N ALA A 252 -1.42 -25.92 12.96
CA ALA A 252 -0.66 -26.70 13.94
C ALA A 252 -0.99 -26.35 15.40
N SER A 253 -1.54 -25.16 15.67
CA SER A 253 -2.02 -24.73 16.99
C SER A 253 -3.51 -24.99 17.23
N GLY A 254 -4.23 -25.48 16.20
CA GLY A 254 -5.65 -25.85 16.26
C GLY A 254 -5.93 -27.35 16.46
N THR A 255 -4.90 -28.15 16.79
CA THR A 255 -5.00 -29.57 17.19
C THR A 255 -4.61 -29.73 18.66
#